data_AF-A0A1Y3N493-F1
#
_entry.id   AF-A0A1Y3N493-F1
#
_cell.length_a   1.000
_cell.length_b   1.000
_cell.length_c   1.000
_cell.angle_alpha   90.00
_cell.angle_beta   90.00
_cell.angle_gamma   90.00
#
_symmetry.space_group_name_H-M   'P 1'
#
loop_
_entity.id
_entity.type
_entity.pdbx_description
1 polymer ?
#
loop_
_entity_poly.entity_id
_entity_poly.type
_entity_poly.pdbx_seq_one_letter_code
_entity_poly.pdbx_strand_id
1 'polypeptide(L)'
;MNMEQKQKRQLEIDIAERMYNSRKIESKYLIFDYFCDYDISDENCKNVEKTLEKCSQYIEKMITIKKTLHITVDYYTFCNDKDCSSKSSAVASSSPSSLFLLSDANGVEWSFPKALFKQNHYVDDYDYYDEDIYVQINNSYDFYFGVR
;
A
#
# COMPACT_ATOMS: atom_id res chain seq x y z
N MET A 1 4.03 -37.76 -13.12
CA MET A 1 3.41 -36.82 -12.16
C MET A 1 3.86 -35.42 -12.56
N ASN A 2 3.04 -34.73 -13.35
CA ASN A 2 3.30 -33.37 -13.79
C ASN A 2 2.96 -32.41 -12.65
N MET A 3 3.96 -31.66 -12.18
CA MET A 3 3.72 -30.47 -11.39
C MET A 3 3.07 -29.43 -12.30
N GLU A 4 1.80 -29.12 -12.06
CA GLU A 4 1.18 -27.91 -12.59
C GLU A 4 2.06 -26.73 -12.19
N GLN A 5 2.68 -26.10 -13.19
CA GLN A 5 3.31 -24.80 -13.03
C GLN A 5 2.19 -23.84 -12.58
N LYS A 6 2.12 -23.57 -11.27
CA LYS A 6 1.30 -22.50 -10.71
C LYS A 6 1.60 -21.25 -11.54
N GLN A 7 0.57 -20.75 -12.23
CA GLN A 7 0.64 -19.62 -13.14
C GLN A 7 1.41 -18.48 -12.46
N LYS A 8 2.45 -17.98 -13.13
CA LYS A 8 3.01 -16.67 -12.82
C LYS A 8 1.85 -15.67 -12.92
N ARG A 9 1.68 -14.82 -11.91
CA ARG A 9 0.72 -13.69 -11.90
C ARG A 9 0.73 -13.02 -13.28
N GLN A 10 -0.41 -13.00 -13.96
CA GLN A 10 -0.60 -12.03 -15.03
C GLN A 10 -0.60 -10.67 -14.32
N LEU A 11 0.49 -9.90 -14.47
CA LEU A 11 0.54 -8.50 -14.02
C LEU A 11 -0.48 -7.62 -14.77
N GLU A 12 -1.12 -8.18 -15.80
CA GLU A 12 -2.27 -7.68 -16.53
C GLU A 12 -3.59 -8.10 -15.84
N ILE A 13 -3.76 -7.80 -14.55
CA ILE A 13 -5.12 -7.78 -13.98
C ILE A 13 -5.80 -6.55 -14.57
N ASP A 14 -6.96 -6.72 -15.19
CA ASP A 14 -7.73 -5.60 -15.75
C ASP A 14 -7.98 -4.56 -14.64
N ILE A 15 -7.74 -3.29 -14.93
CA ILE A 15 -7.99 -2.19 -13.99
C ILE A 15 -9.44 -2.25 -13.48
N ALA A 16 -10.41 -2.62 -14.33
CA ALA A 16 -11.81 -2.77 -13.95
C ALA A 16 -12.01 -3.90 -12.94
N GLU A 17 -11.28 -5.00 -13.10
CA GLU A 17 -11.32 -6.16 -12.22
C GLU A 17 -10.70 -5.85 -10.86
N ARG A 18 -9.57 -5.13 -10.86
CA ARG A 18 -8.95 -4.61 -9.65
C ARG A 18 -9.88 -3.67 -8.89
N MET A 19 -10.58 -2.78 -9.60
CA MET A 19 -11.56 -1.87 -8.98
C MET A 19 -12.74 -2.65 -8.36
N TYR A 20 -13.22 -3.71 -9.00
CA TYR A 20 -14.34 -4.51 -8.49
C TYR A 20 -14.04 -5.22 -7.17
N ASN A 21 -12.82 -5.74 -6.99
CA ASN A 21 -12.42 -6.41 -5.76
C ASN A 21 -11.72 -5.49 -4.75
N SER A 22 -11.56 -4.22 -5.10
CA SER A 22 -11.03 -3.24 -4.17
C SER A 22 -12.01 -2.98 -3.04
N ARG A 23 -11.48 -2.85 -1.83
CA ARG A 23 -12.22 -2.47 -0.62
C ARG A 23 -11.70 -1.14 -0.16
N LYS A 24 -12.61 -0.27 0.26
CA LYS A 24 -12.26 1.06 0.74
C LYS A 24 -12.44 1.14 2.24
N ILE A 25 -11.39 1.60 2.93
CA ILE A 25 -11.42 1.89 4.37
C ILE A 25 -11.18 3.39 4.52
N GLU A 26 -12.15 4.08 5.08
CA GLU A 26 -12.08 5.53 5.29
C GLU A 26 -11.96 5.85 6.78
N SER A 27 -10.96 6.65 7.13
CA SER A 27 -10.86 7.36 8.39
C SER A 27 -10.95 8.87 8.16
N LYS A 28 -10.67 9.68 9.19
CA LYS A 28 -10.80 11.13 9.08
C LYS A 28 -9.79 11.72 8.07
N TYR A 29 -8.57 11.19 8.05
CA TYR A 29 -7.48 11.72 7.22
C TYR A 29 -6.74 10.65 6.42
N LEU A 30 -7.14 9.38 6.49
CA LEU A 30 -6.54 8.30 5.72
C LEU A 30 -7.63 7.56 4.97
N ILE A 31 -7.38 7.30 3.70
CA ILE A 31 -8.23 6.46 2.86
C ILE A 31 -7.34 5.33 2.37
N PHE A 32 -7.71 4.09 2.68
CA PHE A 32 -7.05 2.91 2.16
C PHE A 32 -7.90 2.29 1.05
N ASP A 33 -7.33 2.19 -0.15
CA ASP A 33 -7.87 1.42 -1.25
C ASP A 33 -7.13 0.09 -1.30
N TYR A 34 -7.77 -0.95 -0.77
CA TYR A 34 -7.17 -2.25 -0.50
C TYR A 34 -7.61 -3.28 -1.54
N PHE A 35 -6.65 -3.93 -2.19
CA PHE A 35 -6.89 -5.06 -3.08
C PHE A 35 -6.32 -6.35 -2.48
N CYS A 36 -7.17 -7.37 -2.37
CA CYS A 36 -6.80 -8.72 -1.97
C CYS A 36 -6.83 -9.61 -3.21
N ASP A 37 -5.72 -10.31 -3.51
CA ASP A 37 -5.64 -11.19 -4.68
C ASP A 37 -6.58 -12.41 -4.55
N TYR A 38 -6.96 -12.99 -5.68
CA TYR A 38 -8.01 -14.02 -5.76
C TYR A 38 -7.65 -15.36 -5.14
N ASP A 39 -6.35 -15.67 -5.03
CA ASP A 39 -5.86 -16.90 -4.41
C ASP A 39 -5.89 -16.84 -2.87
N ILE A 40 -6.31 -15.71 -2.31
CA ILE A 40 -6.37 -15.44 -0.87
C ILE A 40 -7.79 -15.68 -0.34
N SER A 41 -7.89 -16.35 0.82
CA SER A 41 -9.19 -16.59 1.45
C SER A 41 -9.84 -15.29 1.93
N ASP A 42 -11.18 -15.23 1.87
CA ASP A 42 -11.98 -14.12 2.41
C ASP A 42 -11.67 -13.81 3.88
N GLU A 43 -11.36 -14.84 4.67
CA GLU A 43 -10.97 -14.68 6.08
C GLU A 43 -9.67 -13.89 6.21
N ASN A 44 -8.64 -14.24 5.42
CA ASN A 44 -7.37 -13.52 5.42
C ASN A 44 -7.55 -12.09 4.92
N CYS A 45 -8.33 -11.88 3.86
CA CYS A 45 -8.63 -10.54 3.37
C CYS A 45 -9.31 -9.67 4.45
N LYS A 46 -10.26 -10.24 5.22
CA LYS A 46 -10.92 -9.54 6.34
C LYS A 46 -9.96 -9.23 7.49
N ASN A 47 -8.96 -10.08 7.73
CA ASN A 47 -7.95 -9.83 8.77
C ASN A 47 -7.02 -8.68 8.38
N VAL A 48 -6.65 -8.58 7.10
CA VAL A 48 -5.92 -7.42 6.56
C VAL A 48 -6.75 -6.16 6.70
N GLU A 49 -8.03 -6.19 6.29
CA GLU A 49 -8.96 -5.06 6.40
C GLU A 49 -9.01 -4.52 7.84
N LYS A 50 -9.26 -5.38 8.83
CA LYS A 50 -9.24 -5.01 10.26
C LYS A 50 -7.91 -4.45 10.73
N THR A 51 -6.80 -4.91 10.16
CA THR A 51 -5.48 -4.39 10.51
C THR A 51 -5.30 -3.00 9.95
N LEU A 52 -5.65 -2.76 8.69
CA LEU A 52 -5.58 -1.44 8.07
C LEU A 52 -6.46 -0.44 8.83
N GLU A 53 -7.65 -0.85 9.29
CA GLU A 53 -8.49 -0.05 10.19
C GLU A 53 -7.79 0.30 11.52
N LYS A 54 -7.12 -0.66 12.17
CA LYS A 54 -6.35 -0.37 13.40
C LYS A 54 -5.14 0.51 13.12
N CYS A 55 -4.44 0.26 12.02
CA CYS A 55 -3.30 1.05 11.58
C CYS A 55 -3.70 2.51 11.35
N SER A 56 -4.83 2.76 10.70
CA SER A 56 -5.33 4.12 10.48
C SER A 56 -5.53 4.87 11.80
N GLN A 57 -6.16 4.20 12.77
CA GLN A 57 -6.38 4.75 14.11
C GLN A 57 -5.08 5.01 14.87
N TYR A 58 -4.07 4.16 14.72
CA TYR A 58 -2.76 4.37 15.37
C TYR A 58 -2.00 5.51 14.74
N ILE A 59 -1.96 5.57 13.40
CA ILE A 59 -1.28 6.64 12.68
C ILE A 59 -1.90 8.00 13.04
N GLU A 60 -3.22 8.12 13.01
CA GLU A 60 -3.92 9.37 13.36
C GLU A 60 -3.69 9.81 14.82
N LYS A 61 -3.32 8.89 15.73
CA LYS A 61 -2.93 9.22 17.11
C LYS A 61 -1.46 9.62 17.23
N MET A 62 -0.59 9.10 16.37
CA MET A 62 0.85 9.31 16.43
C MET A 62 1.31 10.55 15.66
N ILE A 63 0.63 10.89 14.56
CA ILE A 63 1.02 12.01 13.69
C ILE A 63 -0.16 12.94 13.43
N THR A 64 0.12 14.25 13.39
CA THR A 64 -0.88 15.24 12.95
C THR A 64 -0.93 15.26 11.43
N ILE A 65 -2.06 14.81 10.89
CA ILE A 65 -2.34 14.85 9.45
C ILE A 65 -3.22 16.07 9.17
N LYS A 66 -2.80 16.91 8.22
CA LYS A 66 -3.50 18.15 7.82
C LYS A 66 -4.39 17.94 6.60
N LYS A 67 -3.99 17.07 5.68
CA LYS A 67 -4.69 16.76 4.42
C LYS A 67 -4.86 15.25 4.28
N THR A 68 -6.01 14.82 3.76
CA THR A 68 -6.32 13.40 3.59
C THR A 68 -5.27 12.72 2.71
N LEU A 69 -4.78 11.55 3.14
CA LEU A 69 -3.84 10.73 2.39
C LEU A 69 -4.55 9.51 1.80
N HIS A 70 -4.33 9.27 0.51
CA HIS A 70 -4.80 8.10 -0.21
C HIS A 70 -3.71 7.03 -0.25
N ILE A 71 -4.01 5.84 0.25
CA ILE A 71 -3.05 4.75 0.38
C ILE A 71 -3.61 3.54 -0.35
N THR A 72 -2.95 3.12 -1.42
CA THR A 72 -3.29 1.85 -2.07
C THR A 72 -2.52 0.73 -1.40
N VAL A 73 -3.21 -0.37 -1.12
CA VAL A 73 -2.60 -1.55 -0.51
C VAL A 73 -2.89 -2.78 -1.35
N ASP A 74 -1.84 -3.45 -1.82
CA ASP A 74 -1.93 -4.73 -2.50
C ASP A 74 -1.50 -5.86 -1.56
N TYR A 75 -2.43 -6.76 -1.25
CA TYR A 75 -2.13 -8.00 -0.57
C TYR A 75 -2.20 -9.15 -1.55
N TYR A 76 -1.04 -9.69 -1.87
CA TYR A 76 -0.89 -10.72 -2.89
C TYR A 76 0.35 -11.55 -2.62
N THR A 77 0.41 -12.71 -3.27
CA THR A 77 1.57 -13.59 -3.21
C THR A 77 2.67 -13.04 -4.13
N PHE A 78 3.76 -12.52 -3.58
CA PHE A 78 4.97 -12.23 -4.35
C PHE A 78 6.17 -12.96 -3.79
N CYS A 79 7.08 -13.43 -4.64
CA CYS A 79 8.32 -14.10 -4.22
C CYS A 79 8.12 -15.48 -3.55
N ASN A 80 7.76 -16.47 -4.37
CA ASN A 80 7.48 -17.87 -3.96
C ASN A 80 8.73 -18.78 -3.85
N ASP A 81 9.91 -18.29 -4.17
CA ASP A 81 11.12 -19.12 -4.25
C ASP A 81 11.85 -19.23 -2.90
N LYS A 82 12.52 -20.37 -2.67
CA LYS A 82 13.36 -20.63 -1.48
C LYS A 82 14.46 -19.58 -1.25
N ASP A 83 14.84 -18.85 -2.30
CA ASP A 83 15.82 -17.76 -2.25
C ASP A 83 15.24 -16.39 -1.88
N CYS A 84 13.93 -16.29 -1.66
CA CYS A 84 13.34 -15.03 -1.19
C CYS A 84 13.92 -14.65 0.19
N SER A 85 14.12 -15.64 1.07
CA SER A 85 14.67 -15.44 2.42
C SER A 85 16.17 -15.13 2.45
N SER A 86 16.94 -15.50 1.42
CA SER A 86 18.40 -15.32 1.41
C SER A 86 18.83 -13.93 0.93
N LYS A 87 17.96 -13.20 0.20
CA LYS A 87 18.29 -11.89 -0.38
C LYS A 87 17.22 -10.79 -0.26
N SER A 88 15.98 -11.07 0.12
CA SER A 88 14.96 -10.03 0.34
C SER A 88 14.08 -10.34 1.55
N SER A 89 14.40 -9.70 2.68
CA SER A 89 13.66 -9.78 3.95
C SER A 89 12.37 -8.94 3.99
N ALA A 90 11.97 -8.35 2.86
CA ALA A 90 10.84 -7.43 2.80
C ALA A 90 9.52 -8.20 2.74
N VAL A 91 8.92 -8.41 3.91
CA VAL A 91 7.56 -8.95 4.07
C VAL A 91 6.52 -7.97 3.51
N ALA A 92 6.80 -6.68 3.60
CA ALA A 92 6.02 -5.64 2.95
C ALA A 92 6.97 -4.54 2.43
N SER A 93 6.52 -3.80 1.43
CA SER A 93 7.21 -2.62 0.94
C SER A 93 6.23 -1.48 0.77
N SER A 94 6.70 -0.26 0.99
CA SER A 94 5.96 0.95 0.67
C SER A 94 6.81 1.88 -0.18
N SER A 95 6.15 2.64 -1.03
CA SER A 95 6.76 3.67 -1.86
C SER A 95 5.81 4.85 -1.99
N PRO A 96 6.33 6.07 -2.15
CA PRO A 96 5.49 7.17 -2.62
C PRO A 96 5.00 6.87 -4.03
N SER A 97 3.76 7.25 -4.33
CA SER A 97 3.21 7.14 -5.68
C SER A 97 3.90 8.08 -6.67
N SER A 98 4.34 9.25 -6.19
CA SER A 98 5.14 10.20 -6.94
C SER A 98 6.08 11.00 -6.05
N LEU A 99 7.09 11.59 -6.68
CA LEU A 99 8.10 12.43 -6.05
C LEU A 99 8.03 13.83 -6.63
N PHE A 100 8.15 14.84 -5.77
CA PHE A 100 8.32 16.23 -6.14
C PHE A 100 9.79 16.61 -6.03
N LEU A 101 10.31 17.37 -6.99
CA LEU A 101 11.65 17.95 -6.90
C LEU A 101 11.53 19.36 -6.32
N LEU A 102 12.19 19.58 -5.19
CA LEU A 102 12.27 20.90 -4.55
C LEU A 102 13.73 21.33 -4.46
N SER A 103 14.02 22.57 -4.84
CA SER A 103 15.35 23.16 -4.66
C SER A 103 15.44 23.89 -3.33
N ASP A 104 16.55 23.72 -2.62
CA ASP A 104 16.86 24.54 -1.45
C ASP A 104 17.45 25.92 -1.83
N ALA A 105 17.71 26.76 -0.83
CA ALA A 105 18.27 28.09 -1.04
C ALA A 105 19.67 28.11 -1.67
N ASN A 106 20.38 26.98 -1.67
CA ASN A 106 21.69 26.80 -2.31
C ASN A 106 21.57 26.19 -3.72
N GLY A 107 20.35 25.93 -4.20
CA GLY A 107 20.09 25.33 -5.50
C GLY A 107 20.27 23.80 -5.54
N VAL A 108 20.37 23.13 -4.39
CA VAL A 108 20.40 21.66 -4.34
C VAL A 108 18.98 21.13 -4.49
N GLU A 109 18.78 20.22 -5.44
CA GLU A 109 17.49 19.55 -5.65
C GLU A 109 17.32 18.32 -4.75
N TRP A 110 16.14 18.21 -4.16
CA TRP A 110 15.77 17.14 -3.25
C TRP A 110 14.47 16.49 -3.72
N SER A 111 14.40 15.16 -3.67
CA SER A 111 13.16 14.42 -3.94
C SER A 111 12.29 14.32 -2.69
N PHE A 112 11.07 14.84 -2.77
CA PHE A 112 10.09 14.83 -1.70
C PHE A 112 8.91 13.89 -2.02
N PRO A 113 8.59 12.92 -1.15
CA PRO A 113 7.39 12.10 -1.27
C PRO A 113 6.11 12.93 -1.40
N LYS A 114 5.22 12.58 -2.33
CA LYS A 114 3.91 13.25 -2.51
C LYS A 114 3.14 13.43 -1.20
N ALA A 115 3.03 12.36 -0.41
CA ALA A 115 2.35 12.41 0.88
C ALA A 115 2.92 13.50 1.81
N LEU A 116 4.25 13.62 1.90
CA LEU A 116 4.91 14.63 2.73
C LEU A 116 4.76 16.04 2.15
N PHE A 117 4.92 16.17 0.83
CA PHE A 117 4.73 17.44 0.12
C PHE A 117 3.32 17.99 0.39
N LYS A 118 2.29 17.15 0.26
CA LYS A 118 0.88 17.47 0.53
C LYS A 118 0.62 17.92 1.97
N GLN A 119 1.36 17.41 2.96
CA GLN A 119 1.23 17.87 4.36
C GLN A 119 1.89 19.25 4.63
N ASN A 120 2.87 19.64 3.82
CA ASN A 120 3.67 20.85 4.05
C ASN A 120 3.26 22.01 3.14
N HIS A 121 2.73 21.71 1.96
CA HIS A 121 2.39 22.70 0.95
C HIS A 121 0.87 22.77 0.80
N TYR A 122 0.30 23.94 1.06
CA TYR A 122 -1.13 24.22 0.87
C TYR A 122 -1.40 24.46 -0.61
N VAL A 123 -1.50 23.38 -1.37
CA VAL A 123 -1.87 23.43 -2.78
C VAL A 123 -3.09 22.55 -2.97
N ASP A 124 -4.25 23.19 -3.08
CA ASP A 124 -5.55 22.50 -3.16
C ASP A 124 -5.70 21.66 -4.45
N ASP A 125 -4.89 21.93 -5.48
CA ASP A 125 -4.85 21.14 -6.73
C ASP A 125 -4.28 19.72 -6.58
N TYR A 126 -3.72 19.34 -5.41
CA TYR A 126 -3.24 17.97 -5.16
C TYR A 126 -4.15 17.15 -4.24
N ASP A 127 -5.36 17.64 -3.95
CA ASP A 127 -6.41 16.89 -3.26
C ASP A 127 -7.22 15.97 -4.21
N TYR A 128 -6.71 15.71 -5.42
CA TYR A 128 -7.26 14.64 -6.27
C TYR A 128 -7.19 13.29 -5.53
N TYR A 129 -8.18 12.43 -5.78
CA TYR A 129 -8.32 11.06 -5.27
C TYR A 129 -7.17 10.11 -5.66
N ASP A 130 -6.08 10.65 -6.17
CA ASP A 130 -4.92 9.95 -6.66
C ASP A 130 -4.08 9.46 -5.48
N GLU A 131 -3.65 8.20 -5.54
CA GLU A 131 -2.76 7.56 -4.59
C GLU A 131 -1.61 8.48 -4.14
N ASP A 132 -1.37 8.57 -2.84
CA ASP A 132 -0.25 9.28 -2.21
C ASP A 132 0.87 8.31 -1.82
N ILE A 133 0.50 7.09 -1.40
CA ILE A 133 1.39 6.02 -0.95
C ILE A 133 0.92 4.69 -1.53
N TYR A 134 1.84 3.92 -2.10
CA TYR A 134 1.61 2.55 -2.52
C TYR A 134 2.23 1.57 -1.53
N VAL A 135 1.50 0.52 -1.17
CA VAL A 135 1.96 -0.52 -0.25
C VAL A 135 1.73 -1.89 -0.88
N GLN A 136 2.72 -2.77 -0.77
CA GLN A 136 2.63 -4.17 -1.15
C GLN A 136 2.90 -5.04 0.06
N ILE A 137 2.05 -6.02 0.30
CA ILE A 137 2.13 -6.93 1.44
C ILE A 137 2.10 -8.37 0.92
N ASN A 138 3.09 -9.16 1.32
CA ASN A 138 3.30 -10.49 0.76
C ASN A 138 2.57 -11.60 1.52
N ASN A 139 1.45 -12.10 0.99
CA ASN A 139 0.67 -13.17 1.62
C ASN A 139 1.43 -14.51 1.82
N SER A 140 2.61 -14.70 1.23
CA SER A 140 3.46 -15.87 1.51
C SER A 140 4.01 -15.93 2.95
N TYR A 141 3.90 -14.85 3.71
CA TYR A 141 4.37 -14.76 5.09
C TYR A 141 3.19 -14.65 6.06
N ASP A 142 3.25 -15.42 7.15
CA ASP A 142 2.32 -15.28 8.27
C ASP A 142 2.55 -13.94 8.96
N PHE A 143 1.74 -12.94 8.61
CA PHE A 143 1.72 -11.69 9.34
C PHE A 143 0.86 -11.84 10.59
N TYR A 144 1.44 -11.45 11.73
CA TYR A 144 0.65 -11.12 12.91
C TYR A 144 -0.02 -9.76 12.73
N PHE A 145 -1.06 -9.76 11.92
CA PHE A 145 -2.09 -8.74 11.88
C PHE A 145 -2.81 -8.73 13.23
N GLY A 146 -2.32 -7.93 14.17
CA GLY A 146 -2.64 -8.01 15.61
C GLY A 146 -4.12 -8.25 15.93
N VAL A 147 -4.49 -9.53 16.10
CA VAL A 147 -5.74 -9.97 16.74
C VAL A 147 -5.37 -10.39 18.16
N ARG A 148 -5.26 -9.40 19.05
CA ARG A 148 -5.47 -9.59 20.48
C ARG A 148 -6.52 -8.60 20.94
#